data_AF-A0A8H2ZNR9-F1
#
_entry.id   AF-A0A8H2ZNR9-F1
#
_cell.length_a   1.000
_cell.length_b   1.000
_cell.length_c   1.000
_cell.angle_alpha   90.00
_cell.angle_beta   90.00
_cell.angle_gamma   90.00
#
_symmetry.space_group_name_H-M   'P 1'
#
loop_
_entity.id
_entity.type
_entity.pdbx_description
1 polymer ?
#
loop_
_entity_poly.entity_id
_entity_poly.type
_entity_poly.pdbx_seq_one_letter_code
_entity_poly.pdbx_strand_id
1 'polypeptide(L)' 'MDAQPLLGNEVSIGVEEKPLKTKVHKVLSSEEWLEFKPIMQRLYIDENETFKVVAGILMSEFGFYPIKRQFTRKLRNGG' A
#
# COMPACT_ATOMS: atom_id res chain seq x y z
N MET A 1 18.44 -23.29 -47.28
CA MET A 1 18.47 -23.49 -45.82
C MET A 1 18.99 -22.19 -45.29
N ASP A 2 18.14 -21.18 -45.12
CA ASP A 2 18.65 -19.84 -44.80
C ASP A 2 17.65 -19.19 -43.86
N ALA A 3 18.07 -19.19 -42.59
CA ALA A 3 17.32 -18.81 -41.43
C ALA A 3 16.96 -17.32 -41.46
N GLN A 4 15.73 -17.02 -41.01
CA GLN A 4 15.30 -15.66 -40.72
C GLN A 4 16.05 -15.13 -39.49
N PRO A 5 16.58 -13.89 -39.50
CA PRO A 5 17.05 -13.24 -38.29
C PRO A 5 15.87 -12.56 -37.58
N LEU A 6 15.42 -13.15 -36.47
CA LEU A 6 14.56 -12.45 -35.51
C LEU A 6 15.45 -11.55 -34.66
N LEU A 7 15.59 -10.29 -35.08
CA LEU A 7 16.20 -9.26 -34.24
C LEU A 7 15.19 -8.82 -33.18
N GLY A 8 15.59 -9.00 -31.92
CA GLY A 8 14.77 -8.86 -30.74
C GLY A 8 14.11 -7.49 -30.60
N ASN A 9 12.79 -7.53 -30.41
CA ASN A 9 12.04 -6.47 -29.76
C ASN A 9 12.37 -6.49 -28.26
N GLU A 10 13.41 -5.74 -27.94
CA GLU A 10 13.45 -4.78 -26.85
C GLU A 10 12.26 -4.83 -25.88
N VAL A 11 12.56 -5.32 -24.65
CA VAL A 11 11.94 -4.85 -23.40
C VAL A 11 10.42 -5.09 -23.27
N SER A 12 10.07 -6.33 -22.91
CA SER A 12 8.93 -6.57 -22.02
C SER A 12 9.40 -6.35 -20.58
N ILE A 13 9.51 -5.09 -20.15
CA ILE A 13 9.69 -4.80 -18.72
C ILE A 13 8.33 -4.99 -18.07
N GLY A 14 8.24 -6.04 -17.27
CA GLY A 14 7.33 -6.11 -16.12
C GLY A 14 5.87 -6.07 -16.50
N VAL A 15 5.31 -7.26 -16.71
CA VAL A 15 3.94 -7.58 -16.32
C VAL A 15 3.56 -6.67 -15.15
N GLU A 16 2.53 -5.86 -15.39
CA GLU A 16 1.66 -5.27 -14.38
C GLU A 16 1.48 -6.30 -13.27
N GLU A 17 2.35 -6.23 -12.25
CA GLU A 17 2.26 -7.03 -11.05
C GLU A 17 1.03 -6.48 -10.33
N LYS A 18 -0.16 -6.91 -10.76
CA LYS A 18 -1.36 -6.87 -9.92
C LYS A 18 -0.96 -7.67 -8.69
N PRO A 19 -0.66 -7.03 -7.55
CA PRO A 19 -0.19 -7.77 -6.42
C PRO A 19 -1.35 -8.66 -6.04
N LEU A 20 -1.06 -9.97 -6.08
CA LEU A 20 -1.94 -11.02 -5.60
C LEU A 20 -2.53 -10.54 -4.27
N LYS A 21 -3.87 -10.65 -4.16
CA LYS A 21 -4.72 -10.13 -3.09
C LYS A 21 -4.47 -10.80 -1.73
N THR A 22 -3.24 -11.19 -1.43
CA THR A 22 -2.78 -11.44 -0.07
C THR A 22 -2.67 -10.09 0.61
N LYS A 23 -3.44 -9.88 1.68
CA LYS A 23 -3.31 -8.70 2.56
C LYS A 23 -1.88 -8.68 3.09
N VAL A 24 -0.99 -7.97 2.42
CA VAL A 24 0.38 -7.80 2.89
C VAL A 24 0.29 -6.85 4.09
N HIS A 25 0.30 -7.45 5.27
CA HIS A 25 0.39 -6.71 6.52
C HIS A 25 1.77 -6.04 6.56
N LYS A 26 1.83 -4.79 6.09
CA LYS A 26 3.06 -4.01 6.10
C LYS A 26 3.19 -3.31 7.44
N VAL A 27 4.35 -3.46 8.07
CA VAL A 27 4.76 -2.62 9.18
C VAL A 27 5.16 -1.28 8.57
N LEU A 28 4.41 -0.22 8.87
CA LEU A 28 4.76 1.12 8.42
C LEU A 28 5.97 1.64 9.19
N SER A 29 6.99 2.07 8.46
CA SER A 29 8.11 2.84 9.01
C SER A 29 7.61 4.14 9.66
N SER A 30 8.44 4.78 10.48
CA SER A 30 8.06 6.04 11.13
C SER A 30 7.81 7.16 10.12
N GLU A 31 8.59 7.21 9.04
CA GLU A 31 8.46 8.17 7.94
C GLU A 31 7.16 7.95 7.16
N GLU A 32 6.93 6.75 6.63
CA GLU A 32 5.67 6.40 5.95
C GLU A 32 4.46 6.69 6.85
N TRP A 33 4.56 6.37 8.15
CA TRP A 33 3.48 6.69 9.08
C TRP A 33 3.22 8.20 9.18
N LEU A 34 4.25 9.05 9.22
CA LEU A 34 4.06 10.50 9.29
C LEU A 34 3.39 11.05 8.03
N GLU A 35 3.72 10.49 6.87
CA GLU A 35 3.07 10.83 5.59
C GLU A 35 1.60 10.42 5.56
N PHE A 36 1.28 9.22 6.05
CA PHE A 36 -0.10 8.71 6.06
C PHE A 36 -0.92 9.14 7.27
N LYS A 37 -0.30 9.60 8.35
CA LYS A 37 -0.97 10.06 9.58
C LYS A 37 -2.08 11.08 9.29
N PRO A 38 -1.87 12.16 8.51
CA PRO A 38 -2.95 13.11 8.22
C PRO A 38 -4.12 12.47 7.47
N ILE A 39 -3.85 11.55 6.54
CA ILE A 39 -4.88 10.83 5.78
C ILE A 39 -5.65 9.89 6.72
N MET A 40 -4.94 9.11 7.52
CA MET A 40 -5.51 8.20 8.50
C MET A 40 -6.32 8.93 9.57
N GLN A 41 -5.84 10.08 10.05
CA GLN A 41 -6.55 10.92 11.01
C GLN A 41 -7.80 11.52 10.38
N ARG A 42 -7.74 12.01 9.13
CA ARG A 42 -8.91 12.53 8.44
C ARG A 42 -9.98 11.44 8.27
N LEU A 43 -9.60 10.27 7.75
CA LEU A 43 -10.56 9.16 7.59
C LEU A 43 -11.11 8.69 8.95
N TYR A 44 -10.25 8.52 9.96
CA TYR A 44 -10.66 7.96 11.26
C TYR A 44 -11.38 8.95 12.20
N ILE A 45 -11.07 10.25 12.11
CA ILE A 45 -11.59 11.30 13.00
C ILE A 45 -12.66 12.14 12.28
N ASP A 46 -12.36 12.63 11.08
CA ASP A 46 -13.25 13.54 10.32
C ASP A 46 -14.41 12.77 9.70
N GLU A 47 -14.11 11.66 9.03
CA GLU A 47 -15.13 10.76 8.46
C GLU A 47 -15.65 9.73 9.47
N ASN A 48 -15.05 9.67 10.67
CA ASN A 48 -15.38 8.71 11.73
C ASN A 48 -15.36 7.25 11.23
N GLU A 49 -14.48 6.96 10.27
CA GLU A 49 -14.40 5.64 9.65
C GLU A 49 -13.76 4.61 10.58
N THR A 50 -14.19 3.37 10.43
CA THR A 50 -13.60 2.29 11.24
C THR A 50 -12.21 1.93 10.73
N PHE A 51 -11.34 1.43 11.61
CA PHE A 51 -10.01 0.93 11.23
C PHE A 51 -10.04 -0.03 10.02
N LYS A 52 -11.07 -0.87 9.90
CA LYS A 52 -11.20 -1.79 8.76
C LYS A 52 -11.39 -1.06 7.43
N VAL A 53 -12.17 0.02 7.43
CA VAL A 53 -12.42 0.85 6.25
C VAL A 53 -11.16 1.63 5.92
N VAL A 54 -10.56 2.32 6.89
CA VAL A 54 -9.28 3.04 6.70
C VAL A 54 -8.19 2.11 6.17
N ALA A 55 -8.04 0.91 6.74
CA ALA A 55 -7.06 -0.07 6.26
C ALA A 55 -7.39 -0.62 4.86
N GLY A 56 -8.68 -0.69 4.50
CA GLY A 56 -9.14 -1.05 3.17
C GLY A 56 -8.81 0.03 2.14
N ILE A 57 -9.06 1.30 2.47
CA ILE A 57 -8.70 2.46 1.64
C ILE A 57 -7.18 2.48 1.46
N LEU A 58 -6.42 2.31 2.54
CA LEU A 58 -4.96 2.30 2.46
C LEU A 58 -4.41 1.15 1.61
N MET A 59 -5.03 -0.03 1.70
CA MET A 59 -4.68 -1.17 0.85
C MET A 59 -5.05 -0.90 -0.61
N SER A 60 -6.17 -0.23 -0.87
CA SER A 60 -6.65 0.03 -2.23
C SER A 60 -5.89 1.16 -2.92
N GLU A 61 -5.58 2.24 -2.20
CA GLU A 61 -4.90 3.42 -2.76
C GLU A 61 -3.39 3.32 -2.69
N PHE A 62 -2.85 2.73 -1.61
CA PHE A 62 -1.40 2.68 -1.36
C PHE A 62 -0.83 1.26 -1.36
N GLY A 63 -1.66 0.22 -1.56
CA GLY A 63 -1.20 -1.16 -1.70
C GLY A 63 -0.75 -1.83 -0.39
N PHE A 64 -0.97 -1.23 0.77
CA PHE A 64 -0.54 -1.80 2.06
C PHE A 64 -1.68 -1.88 3.08
N TYR A 65 -1.65 -2.93 3.92
CA TYR A 65 -2.60 -3.06 5.02
C TYR A 65 -1.92 -2.73 6.37
N PRO A 66 -2.24 -1.60 7.01
CA PRO A 66 -1.64 -1.24 8.30
C PRO A 66 -2.02 -2.26 9.38
N ILE A 67 -1.15 -2.43 10.38
CA ILE A 67 -1.42 -3.32 11.51
C ILE A 67 -2.22 -2.57 12.57
N LYS A 68 -3.38 -3.10 12.97
CA LYS A 68 -4.29 -2.47 13.96
C LYS A 68 -3.56 -2.05 15.24
N ARG A 69 -2.67 -2.92 15.74
CA ARG A 69 -1.87 -2.67 16.96
C ARG A 69 -0.89 -1.51 16.78
N GLN A 70 -0.29 -1.34 15.60
CA GLN A 70 0.55 -0.17 15.33
C GLN A 70 -0.29 1.08 15.11
N PHE A 71 -1.41 0.96 14.41
CA PHE A 71 -2.33 2.06 14.16
C PHE A 71 -2.82 2.67 15.48
N THR A 72 -3.42 1.88 16.38
CA THR A 72 -3.92 2.40 17.66
C THR A 72 -2.80 2.91 18.56
N ARG A 73 -1.63 2.27 18.53
CA ARG A 73 -0.47 2.69 19.33
C ARG A 73 0.10 4.01 18.83
N LYS A 74 0.28 4.21 17.53
CA LYS A 74 0.80 5.46 16.95
C LYS A 74 -0.24 6.59 16.94
N LEU A 75 -1.54 6.28 16.84
CA LEU A 75 -2.62 7.29 16.95
C LEU A 75 -2.77 7.80 18.39
N ARG A 76 -2.64 6.92 19.40
CA ARG A 76 -2.75 7.27 20.82
C ARG A 76 -1.48 7.93 21.38
N ASN A 77 -0.31 7.54 20.87
CA ASN A 77 0.97 8.03 21.36
C ASN A 77 1.39 9.35 20.71
N GLY A 78 0.42 10.28 20.55
CA GLY A 78 0.68 11.63 20.08
C GLY A 78 1.68 12.33 21.00
N GLY A 79 2.90 12.46 20.52
CA GLY A 79 3.99 13.27 21.05
C GLY A 79 4.76 13.81 19.87
#